data_AF-A0A9P5ZVA0-F1
#
_entry.id   AF-A0A9P5ZVA0-F1
#
_cell.length_a   1.000
_cell.length_b   1.000
_cell.length_c   1.000
_cell.angle_alpha   90.00
_cell.angle_beta   90.00
_cell.angle_gamma   90.00
#
_symmetry.space_group_name_H-M   'P 1'
#
loop_
_entity.id
_entity.type
_entity.pdbx_description
1 polymer ?
#
loop_
_entity_poly.entity_id
_entity_poly.type
_entity_poly.pdbx_seq_one_letter_code
_entity_poly.pdbx_strand_id
1 'polypeptide(L)'
;GQLLIACLACPQLGVNIPNGWESVDGEDKYLYALLVLMNTNFKLKNHMQSANEADLGLVTGLAYFVKPMGYSQHLKHLATQTDTSTCNGFKAITSAKTKILSGIRSTGVHACFYLVAYLLMILSYHNMDWVLLTTLLSFALITLYIIYNIACQFKIHFKDQMCQVPDKLQLPDGIEPQFTILKCHCPVHKQKCQTLHSLNLMLGVGRTDGEEIEQDWSSLNPIFNSTNPCMSQGNHDG
;
A
#
# COMPACT_ATOMS: atom_id res chain seq x y z
N GLY A 1 4.41 -9.47 15.58
CA GLY A 1 3.77 -10.56 14.85
C GLY A 1 4.72 -11.71 14.68
N GLN A 2 4.37 -12.90 15.19
CA GLN A 2 5.15 -14.14 14.98
C GLN A 2 4.37 -15.17 14.13
N LEU A 3 3.22 -14.79 13.57
CA LEU A 3 2.31 -15.67 12.83
C LEU A 3 2.41 -15.52 11.30
N LEU A 4 3.23 -14.59 10.82
CA LEU A 4 3.44 -14.39 9.40
C LEU A 4 4.65 -15.19 8.93
N ILE A 5 4.45 -16.00 7.91
CA ILE A 5 5.52 -16.76 7.27
C ILE A 5 6.31 -15.79 6.37
N ALA A 6 7.63 -15.76 6.55
CA ALA A 6 8.51 -14.97 5.71
C ALA A 6 8.43 -15.44 4.25
N CYS A 7 8.33 -14.49 3.32
CA CYS A 7 8.32 -14.78 1.89
C CYS A 7 9.70 -15.32 1.45
N LEU A 8 9.79 -16.61 1.13
CA LEU A 8 11.05 -17.27 0.76
C LEU A 8 11.66 -16.82 -0.57
N ALA A 9 10.86 -16.19 -1.42
CA ALA A 9 11.30 -15.73 -2.73
C ALA A 9 11.50 -14.20 -2.79
N CYS A 10 11.09 -13.48 -1.74
CA CYS A 10 11.37 -12.06 -1.62
C CYS A 10 12.85 -11.87 -1.24
N PRO A 11 13.54 -10.84 -1.75
CA PRO A 11 14.95 -10.62 -1.46
C PRO A 11 15.16 -10.42 0.06
N GLN A 12 15.88 -11.35 0.67
CA GLN A 12 16.22 -11.40 2.09
C GLN A 12 17.73 -11.57 2.26
N LEU A 13 18.35 -10.54 2.85
CA LEU A 13 19.77 -10.53 3.13
C LEU A 13 20.15 -11.69 4.07
N GLY A 14 21.17 -12.46 3.70
CA GLY A 14 21.62 -13.62 4.47
C GLY A 14 20.74 -14.87 4.38
N VAL A 15 19.66 -14.84 3.59
CA VAL A 15 18.78 -15.99 3.34
C VAL A 15 18.87 -16.44 1.89
N ASN A 16 18.43 -15.59 0.95
CA ASN A 16 18.34 -15.91 -0.48
C ASN A 16 18.99 -14.87 -1.39
N ILE A 17 19.63 -13.85 -0.82
CA ILE A 17 20.48 -12.89 -1.54
C ILE A 17 21.95 -13.28 -1.32
N PRO A 18 22.75 -13.46 -2.39
CA PRO A 18 24.17 -13.77 -2.27
C PRO A 18 25.00 -12.55 -1.86
N ASN A 19 26.20 -12.79 -1.31
CA ASN A 19 27.16 -11.73 -1.02
C ASN A 19 27.56 -10.97 -2.30
N GLY A 20 27.74 -9.66 -2.21
CA GLY A 20 28.15 -8.81 -3.34
C GLY A 20 27.01 -8.45 -4.31
N TRP A 21 25.76 -8.79 -3.97
CA TRP A 21 24.57 -8.42 -4.73
C TRP A 21 24.45 -6.90 -4.97
N GLU A 22 24.98 -6.05 -4.07
CA GLU A 22 25.00 -4.59 -4.23
C GLU A 22 25.83 -4.13 -5.44
N SER A 23 26.82 -4.93 -5.82
CA SER A 23 27.77 -4.62 -6.89
C SER A 23 27.44 -5.33 -8.21
N VAL A 24 26.26 -5.94 -8.31
CA VAL A 24 25.82 -6.59 -9.55
C VAL A 24 25.70 -5.58 -10.68
N ASP A 25 26.02 -6.02 -11.89
CA ASP A 25 25.91 -5.21 -13.10
C ASP A 25 24.50 -4.64 -13.25
N GLY A 26 24.41 -3.43 -13.82
CA GLY A 26 23.15 -2.70 -13.95
C GLY A 26 22.05 -3.49 -14.67
N GLU A 27 22.43 -4.34 -15.61
CA GLU A 27 21.52 -5.20 -16.37
C GLU A 27 20.91 -6.33 -15.54
N ASP A 28 21.57 -6.76 -14.45
CA ASP A 28 21.16 -7.89 -13.61
C ASP A 28 20.53 -7.45 -12.27
N LYS A 29 20.51 -6.14 -11.98
CA LYS A 29 19.89 -5.60 -10.76
C LYS A 29 18.42 -6.00 -10.59
N TYR A 30 17.72 -6.28 -11.69
CA TYR A 30 16.33 -6.74 -11.65
C TYR A 30 16.16 -8.10 -10.95
N LEU A 31 17.21 -8.93 -10.87
CA LEU A 31 17.18 -10.21 -10.16
C LEU A 31 16.90 -10.03 -8.66
N TYR A 32 17.24 -8.86 -8.11
CA TYR A 32 17.02 -8.50 -6.71
C TYR A 32 15.94 -7.41 -6.57
N ALA A 33 15.09 -7.26 -7.59
CA ALA A 33 14.02 -6.29 -7.56
C ALA A 33 12.92 -6.67 -6.56
N LEU A 34 12.41 -5.65 -5.86
CA LEU A 34 11.21 -5.76 -5.06
C LEU A 34 10.03 -5.15 -5.83
N LEU A 35 9.02 -5.96 -6.13
CA LEU A 35 7.76 -5.51 -6.71
C LEU A 35 6.73 -5.35 -5.59
N VAL A 36 6.24 -4.12 -5.42
CA VAL A 36 5.24 -3.76 -4.41
C VAL A 36 3.94 -3.40 -5.09
N LEU A 37 2.89 -4.16 -4.83
CA LEU A 37 1.55 -3.87 -5.34
C LEU A 37 0.78 -3.13 -4.26
N MET A 38 0.13 -2.04 -4.65
CA MET A 38 -0.65 -1.20 -3.78
C MET A 38 -2.08 -1.12 -4.27
N ASN A 39 -3.05 -1.23 -3.37
CA ASN A 39 -4.45 -0.98 -3.68
C ASN A 39 -5.24 -0.55 -2.44
N THR A 40 -6.25 0.29 -2.64
CA THR A 40 -7.12 0.75 -1.57
C THR A 40 -8.53 0.20 -1.77
N ASN A 41 -9.02 -0.54 -0.78
CA ASN A 41 -10.40 -0.96 -0.76
C ASN A 41 -11.27 0.01 0.02
N PHE A 42 -11.96 0.90 -0.69
CA PHE A 42 -12.87 1.90 -0.11
C PHE A 42 -14.23 1.35 0.38
N LYS A 43 -14.54 0.06 0.17
CA LYS A 43 -15.76 -0.56 0.71
C LYS A 43 -15.67 -0.74 2.22
N LEU A 44 -14.47 -0.94 2.73
CA LEU A 44 -14.20 -1.10 4.16
C LEU A 44 -14.07 0.25 4.85
N LYS A 45 -14.69 0.37 6.03
CA LYS A 45 -14.72 1.59 6.81
C LYS A 45 -14.31 1.28 8.24
N ASN A 46 -13.52 2.16 8.85
CA ASN A 46 -13.25 2.12 10.28
C ASN A 46 -14.11 3.16 10.97
N HIS A 47 -15.00 2.76 11.88
CA HIS A 47 -15.84 3.69 12.64
C HIS A 47 -15.10 4.22 13.87
N MET A 48 -15.39 5.46 14.27
CA MET A 48 -14.88 5.96 15.55
C MET A 48 -15.55 5.17 16.69
N GLN A 49 -14.74 4.59 17.55
CA GLN A 49 -15.19 3.90 18.77
C GLN A 49 -14.90 4.76 20.00
N SER A 50 -15.71 4.60 21.04
CA SER A 50 -15.46 5.19 22.37
C SER A 50 -14.13 4.71 22.91
N ALA A 51 -13.39 5.58 23.61
CA ALA A 51 -12.05 5.32 24.15
C ALA A 51 -12.02 4.34 25.34
N ASN A 52 -12.69 3.19 25.24
CA ASN A 52 -12.55 2.11 26.22
C ASN A 52 -11.26 1.34 25.93
N GLU A 53 -10.36 1.32 26.91
CA GLU A 53 -9.06 0.62 26.86
C GLU A 53 -9.18 -0.92 26.68
N ALA A 54 -10.40 -1.46 26.78
CA ALA A 54 -10.68 -2.89 26.69
C ALA A 54 -10.77 -3.45 25.26
N ASP A 55 -10.83 -2.61 24.21
CA ASP A 55 -11.04 -3.04 22.83
C ASP A 55 -9.81 -2.77 21.94
N LEU A 56 -8.69 -3.41 22.32
CA LEU A 56 -7.51 -3.48 21.47
C LEU A 56 -7.85 -4.41 20.29
N GLY A 57 -7.80 -3.90 19.06
CA GLY A 57 -8.04 -4.70 17.87
C GLY A 57 -7.25 -6.00 17.92
N LEU A 58 -7.96 -7.13 17.95
CA LEU A 58 -7.41 -8.48 18.21
C LEU A 58 -6.21 -8.85 17.32
N VAL A 59 -6.06 -8.21 16.17
CA VAL A 59 -5.03 -8.50 15.14
C VAL A 59 -4.05 -7.32 14.94
N THR A 60 -4.24 -6.19 15.62
CA THR A 60 -3.39 -4.99 15.45
C THR A 60 -1.96 -5.27 15.94
N GLY A 61 -1.00 -5.24 15.02
CA GLY A 61 0.41 -5.54 15.30
C GLY A 61 0.77 -7.03 15.36
N LEU A 62 -0.17 -7.91 15.00
CA LEU A 62 0.07 -9.36 14.96
C LEU A 62 0.34 -9.84 13.53
N ALA A 63 -0.67 -9.87 12.66
CA ALA A 63 -0.55 -10.39 11.30
C ALA A 63 -0.59 -9.25 10.27
N TYR A 64 -1.75 -8.99 9.68
CA TYR A 64 -1.88 -8.10 8.54
C TYR A 64 -1.94 -6.60 8.91
N PHE A 65 -2.24 -6.23 10.16
CA PHE A 65 -2.41 -4.83 10.56
C PHE A 65 -1.18 -4.22 11.22
N VAL A 66 -0.69 -3.11 10.67
CA VAL A 66 0.47 -2.35 11.18
C VAL A 66 0.13 -1.64 12.49
N LYS A 67 1.02 -1.70 13.50
CA LYS A 67 0.85 -0.92 14.73
C LYS A 67 0.93 0.58 14.42
N PRO A 68 0.10 1.43 15.06
CA PRO A 68 0.04 2.87 14.77
C PRO A 68 1.24 3.70 15.31
N MET A 69 2.39 3.09 15.63
CA MET A 69 3.51 3.81 16.27
C MET A 69 4.09 4.87 15.34
N GLY A 70 4.05 6.15 15.75
CA GLY A 70 4.60 7.28 15.00
C GLY A 70 3.67 7.87 13.93
N TYR A 71 2.57 7.21 13.59
CA TYR A 71 1.66 7.70 12.54
C TYR A 71 0.96 9.03 12.89
N SER A 72 0.69 9.27 14.18
CA SER A 72 0.06 10.52 14.63
C SER A 72 0.91 11.77 14.37
N GLN A 73 2.24 11.63 14.33
CA GLN A 73 3.15 12.71 13.95
C GLN A 73 3.12 12.95 12.44
N HIS A 74 3.08 11.87 11.64
CA HIS A 74 2.93 11.91 10.18
C HIS A 74 1.66 12.64 9.73
N LEU A 75 0.54 12.39 10.40
CA LEU A 75 -0.76 13.01 10.08
C LEU A 75 -0.76 14.54 10.14
N LYS A 76 0.07 15.15 11.00
CA LYS A 76 0.08 16.62 11.16
C LYS A 76 0.55 17.34 9.90
N HIS A 77 1.32 16.68 9.05
CA HIS A 77 1.87 17.25 7.81
C HIS A 77 0.95 17.04 6.60
N LEU A 78 0.12 15.98 6.62
CA LEU A 78 -0.79 15.64 5.51
C LEU A 78 -2.03 16.54 5.46
N ALA A 79 -2.43 17.16 6.57
CA ALA A 79 -3.63 18.00 6.65
C ALA A 79 -3.61 19.23 5.72
N THR A 80 -2.44 19.59 5.17
CA THR A 80 -2.26 20.76 4.28
C THR A 80 -2.21 20.40 2.79
N GLN A 81 -2.24 19.11 2.41
CA GLN A 81 -2.13 18.70 1.00
C GLN A 81 -3.47 18.81 0.28
N THR A 82 -3.49 19.56 -0.84
CA THR A 82 -4.64 19.62 -1.75
C THR A 82 -4.46 18.66 -2.91
N ASP A 83 -5.17 17.53 -2.90
CA ASP A 83 -5.15 16.58 -4.00
C ASP A 83 -5.86 17.14 -5.24
N THR A 84 -5.05 17.51 -6.25
CA THR A 84 -5.50 17.86 -7.59
C THR A 84 -5.22 16.70 -8.54
N SER A 85 -6.28 16.06 -9.05
CA SER A 85 -6.15 14.97 -10.02
C SER A 85 -5.80 15.53 -11.40
N THR A 86 -4.66 15.12 -11.93
CA THR A 86 -4.15 15.53 -13.25
C THR A 86 -4.37 14.47 -14.34
N CYS A 87 -4.90 13.29 -14.00
CA CYS A 87 -5.21 12.21 -14.94
C CYS A 87 -6.70 11.82 -14.92
N ASN A 88 -7.18 11.24 -16.03
CA ASN A 88 -8.58 10.85 -16.23
C ASN A 88 -8.92 9.59 -15.40
N GLY A 89 -10.19 9.43 -15.01
CA GLY A 89 -10.72 8.14 -14.58
C GLY A 89 -10.78 7.84 -13.07
N PHE A 90 -10.45 8.78 -12.17
CA PHE A 90 -10.39 8.44 -10.73
C PHE A 90 -11.71 8.58 -9.99
N LYS A 91 -12.54 7.54 -10.08
CA LYS A 91 -13.59 7.30 -9.06
C LYS A 91 -12.96 7.15 -7.67
N ALA A 92 -11.77 6.54 -7.54
CA ALA A 92 -11.06 6.32 -6.27
C ALA A 92 -10.79 7.61 -5.45
N ILE A 93 -10.15 8.61 -6.08
CA ILE A 93 -9.87 9.92 -5.44
C ILE A 93 -11.17 10.65 -5.10
N THR A 94 -12.17 10.54 -5.99
CA THR A 94 -13.49 11.17 -5.82
C THR A 94 -14.30 10.51 -4.70
N SER A 95 -14.20 9.18 -4.53
CA SER A 95 -14.86 8.42 -3.47
C SER A 95 -14.26 8.63 -2.08
N ALA A 96 -12.96 8.95 -2.00
CA ALA A 96 -12.33 9.33 -0.74
C ALA A 96 -12.88 10.66 -0.18
N LYS A 97 -13.26 11.61 -1.05
CA LYS A 97 -13.77 12.94 -0.63
C LYS A 97 -15.22 12.92 -0.12
N THR A 98 -16.01 11.87 -0.36
CA THR A 98 -17.48 11.93 -0.18
C THR A 98 -18.01 11.52 1.21
N LYS A 99 -17.17 11.15 2.19
CA LYS A 99 -17.67 10.55 3.46
C LYS A 99 -17.00 11.04 4.76
N ILE A 100 -16.83 12.35 4.91
CA ILE A 100 -16.40 12.96 6.19
C ILE A 100 -17.58 13.15 7.18
N LEU A 101 -18.83 13.03 6.73
CA LEU A 101 -20.03 13.44 7.53
C LEU A 101 -20.71 12.33 8.36
N SER A 102 -20.07 11.22 8.76
CA SER A 102 -20.81 10.09 9.39
C SER A 102 -20.13 9.32 10.55
N GLY A 103 -19.18 9.92 11.28
CA GLY A 103 -18.55 9.24 12.43
C GLY A 103 -17.58 8.11 12.04
N ILE A 104 -17.02 8.18 10.84
CA ILE A 104 -16.03 7.23 10.29
C ILE A 104 -14.62 7.78 10.57
N ARG A 105 -13.76 6.98 11.20
CA ARG A 105 -12.34 7.28 11.50
C ARG A 105 -11.45 7.23 10.26
N SER A 106 -11.71 6.29 9.34
CA SER A 106 -10.98 6.15 8.08
C SER A 106 -11.86 5.49 7.01
N THR A 107 -11.77 5.99 5.78
CA THR A 107 -12.45 5.43 4.61
C THR A 107 -11.46 4.64 3.77
N GLY A 108 -11.53 3.32 3.87
CA GLY A 108 -10.75 2.40 3.07
C GLY A 108 -9.61 1.73 3.84
N VAL A 109 -9.35 0.48 3.47
CA VAL A 109 -8.16 -0.25 3.91
C VAL A 109 -7.16 -0.24 2.77
N HIS A 110 -5.96 0.26 3.08
CA HIS A 110 -4.81 0.27 2.20
C HIS A 110 -4.08 -1.05 2.32
N ALA A 111 -3.78 -1.67 1.17
CA ALA A 111 -3.00 -2.90 1.09
C ALA A 111 -1.68 -2.68 0.35
N CYS A 112 -0.61 -3.28 0.86
CA CYS A 112 0.65 -3.50 0.15
C CYS A 112 0.94 -5.01 0.06
N PHE A 113 1.34 -5.48 -1.12
CA PHE A 113 1.71 -6.87 -1.43
C PHE A 113 3.09 -6.92 -2.07
N TYR A 114 3.81 -8.03 -1.88
CA TYR A 114 5.06 -8.29 -2.59
C TYR A 114 4.94 -9.54 -3.44
N LEU A 115 5.28 -9.41 -4.72
CA LEU A 115 4.93 -10.40 -5.73
C LEU A 115 6.07 -11.39 -5.95
N VAL A 116 6.18 -12.41 -5.07
CA VAL A 116 6.76 -13.71 -5.50
C VAL A 116 6.11 -14.93 -4.84
N ALA A 117 5.35 -14.82 -3.75
CA ALA A 117 4.51 -15.93 -3.25
C ALA A 117 3.54 -15.44 -2.16
N TYR A 118 2.33 -15.01 -2.53
CA TYR A 118 1.07 -15.06 -1.76
C TYR A 118 1.00 -14.75 -0.23
N LEU A 119 2.04 -14.30 0.46
CA LEU A 119 2.10 -14.52 1.92
C LEU A 119 2.00 -13.27 2.79
N LEU A 120 2.30 -12.08 2.29
CA LEU A 120 2.40 -10.90 3.15
C LEU A 120 1.61 -9.73 2.56
N MET A 121 0.30 -9.75 2.82
CA MET A 121 -0.55 -8.59 2.68
C MET A 121 -0.38 -7.70 3.91
N ILE A 122 -0.16 -6.41 3.73
CA ILE A 122 -0.20 -5.46 4.84
C ILE A 122 -1.39 -4.56 4.69
N LEU A 123 -2.32 -4.66 5.63
CA LEU A 123 -3.55 -3.90 5.71
C LEU A 123 -3.43 -2.78 6.73
N SER A 124 -3.93 -1.61 6.36
CA SER A 124 -3.87 -0.47 7.25
C SER A 124 -4.91 0.58 6.88
N TYR A 125 -5.46 1.24 7.90
CA TYR A 125 -6.32 2.42 7.73
C TYR A 125 -5.52 3.73 7.62
N HIS A 126 -4.18 3.65 7.75
CA HIS A 126 -3.25 4.75 7.53
C HIS A 126 -3.08 5.02 6.04
N ASN A 127 -2.63 6.23 5.69
CA ASN A 127 -2.40 6.65 4.30
C ASN A 127 -1.39 5.74 3.58
N MET A 128 -1.54 5.61 2.26
CA MET A 128 -0.76 4.68 1.42
C MET A 128 0.75 4.83 1.54
N ASP A 129 1.23 6.07 1.60
CA ASP A 129 2.64 6.41 1.78
C ASP A 129 3.21 5.81 3.06
N TRP A 130 2.50 5.95 4.18
CA TRP A 130 2.90 5.36 5.44
C TRP A 130 2.96 3.83 5.38
N VAL A 131 1.95 3.21 4.77
CA VAL A 131 1.89 1.74 4.63
C VAL A 131 3.06 1.25 3.79
N LEU A 132 3.30 1.88 2.63
CA LEU A 132 4.42 1.54 1.76
C LEU A 132 5.76 1.65 2.51
N LEU A 133 6.07 2.83 3.07
CA LEU A 133 7.37 3.11 3.66
C LEU A 133 7.66 2.25 4.90
N THR A 134 6.67 2.07 5.78
CA THR A 134 6.84 1.18 6.94
C THR A 134 7.07 -0.26 6.53
N THR A 135 6.55 -0.68 5.38
CA THR A 135 6.77 -2.04 4.90
C THR A 135 8.13 -2.20 4.25
N LEU A 136 8.62 -1.19 3.53
CA LEU A 136 9.94 -1.18 2.92
C LEU A 136 11.09 -1.26 3.94
N LEU A 137 10.87 -0.87 5.19
CA LEU A 137 11.84 -1.04 6.29
C LEU A 137 12.37 -2.47 6.47
N SER A 138 11.60 -3.48 6.04
CA SER A 138 11.96 -4.89 6.24
C SER A 138 12.82 -5.47 5.11
N PHE A 139 13.17 -4.68 4.10
CA PHE A 139 13.83 -5.15 2.89
C PHE A 139 15.12 -4.40 2.60
N ALA A 140 16.12 -5.13 2.12
CA ALA A 140 17.26 -4.54 1.45
C ALA A 140 16.87 -4.23 0.00
N LEU A 141 17.11 -3.00 -0.46
CA LEU A 141 16.61 -2.50 -1.74
C LEU A 141 17.78 -2.17 -2.67
N ILE A 142 17.70 -2.65 -3.93
CA ILE A 142 18.51 -2.17 -5.06
C ILE A 142 17.60 -1.67 -6.18
N THR A 143 16.53 -2.41 -6.46
CA THR A 143 15.54 -2.03 -7.47
C THR A 143 14.15 -2.16 -6.85
N LEU A 144 13.35 -1.11 -6.98
CA LEU A 144 12.03 -1.02 -6.37
C LEU A 144 10.99 -0.64 -7.43
N TYR A 145 10.00 -1.52 -7.62
CA TYR A 145 8.84 -1.24 -8.46
C TYR A 145 7.61 -1.04 -7.56
N ILE A 146 6.93 0.08 -7.75
CA ILE A 146 5.66 0.40 -7.09
C ILE A 146 4.57 0.31 -8.14
N ILE A 147 3.73 -0.72 -8.01
CA ILE A 147 2.61 -1.04 -8.90
C ILE A 147 1.34 -0.54 -8.22
N TYR A 148 0.68 0.48 -8.78
CA TYR A 148 -0.50 1.09 -8.17
C TYR A 148 -1.48 1.64 -9.21
N ASN A 149 -2.78 1.49 -8.95
CA ASN A 149 -3.86 2.03 -9.79
C ASN A 149 -3.71 3.52 -10.06
N ILE A 150 -3.22 4.28 -9.09
CA ILE A 150 -3.02 5.73 -9.25
C ILE A 150 -1.52 6.09 -9.31
N ALA A 151 -0.64 5.17 -9.70
CA ALA A 151 0.82 5.35 -9.67
C ALA A 151 1.28 6.65 -10.36
N CYS A 152 0.65 7.02 -11.48
CA CYS A 152 1.00 8.26 -12.19
C CYS A 152 0.64 9.55 -11.42
N GLN A 153 -0.30 9.49 -10.48
CA GLN A 153 -0.65 10.59 -9.58
C GLN A 153 0.20 10.53 -8.31
N PHE A 154 0.33 9.33 -7.74
CA PHE A 154 1.09 9.08 -6.53
C PHE A 154 2.56 9.49 -6.66
N LYS A 155 3.19 9.17 -7.81
CA LYS A 155 4.58 9.54 -8.12
C LYS A 155 4.86 11.05 -8.00
N ILE A 156 3.88 11.90 -8.35
CA ILE A 156 4.08 13.35 -8.44
C ILE A 156 4.47 13.91 -7.06
N HIS A 157 3.79 13.46 -6.01
CA HIS A 157 4.02 13.94 -4.64
C HIS A 157 4.98 13.07 -3.84
N PHE A 158 5.37 11.91 -4.36
CA PHE A 158 6.20 10.95 -3.63
C PHE A 158 7.53 11.56 -3.17
N LYS A 159 8.21 12.33 -4.03
CA LYS A 159 9.48 12.98 -3.67
C LYS A 159 9.32 14.00 -2.55
N ASP A 160 8.26 14.79 -2.58
CA ASP A 160 7.99 15.79 -1.54
C ASP A 160 7.60 15.13 -0.21
N GLN A 161 6.84 14.03 -0.28
CA GLN A 161 6.50 13.20 0.90
C GLN A 161 7.75 12.60 1.53
N MET A 162 8.71 12.15 0.72
CA MET A 162 9.97 11.59 1.19
C MET A 162 10.78 12.59 2.02
N CYS A 163 10.75 13.88 1.69
CA CYS A 163 11.41 14.92 2.47
C CYS A 163 10.69 15.24 3.81
N GLN A 164 9.46 14.75 3.99
CA GLN A 164 8.61 15.06 5.16
C GLN A 164 8.50 13.90 6.14
N VAL A 165 8.86 12.68 5.72
CA VAL A 165 8.87 11.53 6.62
C VAL A 165 10.16 11.49 7.45
N PRO A 166 10.11 10.94 8.68
CA PRO A 166 11.30 10.75 9.50
C PRO A 166 12.41 10.01 8.75
N ASP A 167 13.67 10.37 8.96
CA ASP A 167 14.84 9.82 8.26
C ASP A 167 14.85 8.29 8.23
N LYS A 168 14.44 7.65 9.33
CA LYS A 168 14.37 6.18 9.42
C LYS A 168 13.38 5.54 8.44
N LEU A 169 12.38 6.28 7.95
CA LEU A 169 11.38 5.82 6.97
C LEU A 169 11.70 6.25 5.54
N GLN A 170 12.75 7.06 5.35
CA GLN A 170 13.19 7.43 4.01
C GLN A 170 13.83 6.23 3.33
N LEU A 171 13.71 6.19 2.00
CA LEU A 171 14.39 5.22 1.17
C LEU A 171 15.90 5.45 1.25
N PRO A 172 16.72 4.40 1.15
CA PRO A 172 18.15 4.54 1.05
C PRO A 172 18.56 5.41 -0.15
N ASP A 173 19.68 6.12 0.00
CA ASP A 173 20.26 6.94 -1.06
C ASP A 173 20.52 6.11 -2.33
N GLY A 174 20.24 6.70 -3.49
CA GLY A 174 20.43 6.06 -4.80
C GLY A 174 19.29 5.11 -5.22
N ILE A 175 18.31 4.85 -4.36
CA ILE A 175 17.11 4.07 -4.72
C ILE A 175 16.07 5.00 -5.33
N GLU A 176 15.86 4.87 -6.64
CA GLU A 176 14.79 5.54 -7.36
C GLU A 176 13.66 4.56 -7.69
N PRO A 177 12.47 4.70 -7.05
CA PRO A 177 11.35 3.80 -7.33
C PRO A 177 10.80 3.97 -8.73
N GLN A 178 10.50 2.86 -9.38
CA GLN A 178 9.81 2.83 -10.67
C GLN A 178 8.31 2.63 -10.46
N PHE A 179 7.52 3.57 -10.95
CA PHE A 179 6.07 3.58 -10.75
C PHE A 179 5.36 3.02 -11.96
N THR A 180 4.49 2.03 -11.75
CA THR A 180 3.75 1.36 -12.82
C THR A 180 2.27 1.25 -12.46
N ILE A 181 1.42 1.25 -13.48
CA ILE A 181 -0.02 1.07 -13.34
C ILE A 181 -0.36 -0.38 -13.64
N LEU A 182 -1.26 -0.94 -12.83
CA LEU A 182 -1.85 -2.26 -13.02
C LEU A 182 -2.38 -2.42 -14.46
N LYS A 183 -2.17 -3.58 -15.05
CA LYS A 183 -2.33 -3.77 -16.50
C LYS A 183 -3.76 -3.54 -16.98
N CYS A 184 -4.77 -4.00 -16.25
CA CYS A 184 -6.20 -3.82 -16.54
C CYS A 184 -6.67 -2.40 -16.26
N HIS A 185 -6.00 -1.68 -15.37
CA HIS A 185 -6.29 -0.27 -15.09
C HIS A 185 -5.61 0.69 -16.05
N CYS A 186 -4.45 0.33 -16.60
CA CYS A 186 -3.67 1.17 -17.50
C CYS A 186 -4.52 1.83 -18.61
N PRO A 187 -5.42 1.13 -19.34
CA PRO A 187 -6.23 1.72 -20.41
C PRO A 187 -7.13 2.89 -20.02
N VAL A 188 -7.52 3.02 -18.74
CA VAL A 188 -8.38 4.14 -18.29
C VAL A 188 -7.61 5.43 -18.00
N HIS A 189 -6.28 5.39 -18.02
CA HIS A 189 -5.44 6.57 -17.85
C HIS A 189 -5.23 7.32 -19.16
N LYS A 190 -4.69 8.54 -19.08
CA LYS A 190 -4.27 9.30 -20.27
C LYS A 190 -3.17 8.56 -21.03
N GLN A 191 -3.12 8.72 -22.35
CA GLN A 191 -2.16 8.04 -23.22
C GLN A 191 -0.70 8.16 -22.77
N LYS A 192 -0.29 9.34 -22.27
CA LYS A 192 1.05 9.55 -21.71
C LYS A 192 1.35 8.64 -20.51
N CYS A 193 0.36 8.39 -19.64
CA CYS A 193 0.51 7.47 -18.52
C CYS A 193 0.55 6.01 -19.00
N GLN A 194 -0.24 5.69 -20.04
CA GLN A 194 -0.29 4.35 -20.64
C GLN A 194 1.04 3.91 -21.25
N THR A 195 1.93 4.84 -21.59
CA THR A 195 3.27 4.50 -22.08
C THR A 195 4.29 4.52 -20.95
N LEU A 196 4.34 5.62 -20.17
CA LEU A 196 5.35 5.82 -19.14
C LEU A 196 5.25 4.88 -17.94
N HIS A 197 4.06 4.33 -17.67
CA HIS A 197 3.80 3.50 -16.49
C HIS A 197 3.26 2.11 -16.86
N SER A 198 3.44 1.67 -18.11
CA SER A 198 2.98 0.34 -18.54
C SER A 198 3.91 -0.76 -18.09
N LEU A 199 3.35 -1.76 -17.40
CA LEU A 199 4.06 -2.99 -17.07
C LEU A 199 4.60 -3.72 -18.31
N ASN A 200 3.94 -3.62 -19.47
CA ASN A 200 4.41 -4.27 -20.69
C ASN A 200 5.67 -3.62 -21.28
N LEU A 201 5.99 -2.39 -20.87
CA LEU A 201 7.16 -1.63 -21.35
C LEU A 201 8.24 -1.51 -20.27
N MET A 202 7.97 -2.00 -19.07
CA MET A 202 8.88 -1.90 -17.94
C MET A 202 9.88 -3.06 -17.97
N LEU A 203 11.17 -2.73 -17.97
CA LEU A 203 12.23 -3.73 -17.88
C LEU A 203 12.29 -4.27 -16.44
N GLY A 204 12.62 -5.56 -16.30
CA GLY A 204 12.86 -6.20 -15.00
C GLY A 204 11.62 -6.71 -14.25
N VAL A 205 10.40 -6.45 -14.71
CA VAL A 205 9.15 -6.91 -14.06
C VAL A 205 8.58 -8.22 -14.64
N GLY A 206 9.24 -8.81 -15.63
CA GLY A 206 8.77 -10.01 -16.31
C GLY A 206 7.41 -9.81 -17.01
N ARG A 207 6.55 -10.85 -17.00
CA ARG A 207 5.20 -10.81 -17.60
C ARG A 207 4.09 -10.65 -16.54
N THR A 208 4.38 -9.93 -15.47
CA THR A 208 3.40 -9.63 -14.41
C THR A 208 2.28 -8.74 -14.95
N ASP A 209 1.05 -8.93 -14.45
CA ASP A 209 -0.08 -8.01 -14.71
C ASP A 209 -0.37 -7.08 -13.52
N GLY A 210 0.06 -7.47 -12.31
CA GLY A 210 -0.09 -6.68 -11.10
C GLY A 210 -1.50 -6.70 -10.52
N GLU A 211 -2.39 -7.55 -11.05
CA GLU A 211 -3.81 -7.60 -10.70
C GLU A 211 -4.12 -8.47 -9.46
N GLU A 212 -3.13 -9.20 -8.95
CA GLU A 212 -3.30 -10.16 -7.86
C GLU A 212 -3.94 -9.49 -6.62
N ILE A 213 -3.50 -8.27 -6.30
CA ILE A 213 -4.03 -7.47 -5.20
C ILE A 213 -5.51 -7.11 -5.37
N GLU A 214 -6.00 -6.96 -6.60
CA GLU A 214 -7.40 -6.69 -6.89
C GLU A 214 -8.25 -7.95 -6.75
N GLN A 215 -7.74 -9.07 -7.25
CA GLN A 215 -8.39 -10.37 -7.17
C GLN A 215 -8.58 -10.79 -5.71
N ASP A 216 -7.56 -10.59 -4.88
CA ASP A 216 -7.60 -10.93 -3.45
C ASP A 216 -8.68 -10.16 -2.69
N TRP A 217 -8.98 -8.91 -3.06
CA TRP A 217 -10.08 -8.18 -2.45
C TRP A 217 -11.41 -8.88 -2.62
N SER A 218 -11.66 -9.55 -3.75
CA SER A 218 -12.91 -10.27 -3.96
C SER A 218 -13.11 -11.39 -2.92
N SER A 219 -12.03 -12.12 -2.61
CA SER A 219 -11.99 -13.19 -1.60
C SER A 219 -12.03 -12.66 -0.16
N LEU A 220 -11.42 -11.50 0.08
CA LEU A 220 -11.29 -10.90 1.41
C LEU A 220 -12.51 -10.08 1.83
N ASN A 221 -13.25 -9.49 0.89
CA ASN A 221 -14.43 -8.66 1.16
C ASN A 221 -15.46 -9.35 2.08
N PRO A 222 -15.83 -10.64 1.88
CA PRO A 222 -16.74 -11.34 2.78
C PRO A 222 -16.21 -11.46 4.21
N ILE A 223 -14.89 -11.68 4.38
CA ILE A 223 -14.24 -11.83 5.69
C ILE A 223 -14.23 -10.50 6.43
N PHE A 224 -13.91 -9.40 5.74
CA PHE A 224 -13.84 -8.08 6.38
C PHE A 224 -15.20 -7.51 6.78
N ASN A 225 -16.32 -8.04 6.28
CA ASN A 225 -17.63 -7.64 6.78
C ASN A 225 -17.81 -7.95 8.28
N SER A 226 -17.04 -8.89 8.86
CA SER A 226 -17.05 -9.17 10.31
C SER A 226 -16.30 -8.12 11.15
N THR A 227 -15.59 -7.19 10.50
CA THR A 227 -14.91 -6.06 11.18
C THR A 227 -15.78 -4.81 11.25
N ASN A 228 -16.97 -4.82 10.64
CA ASN A 228 -17.99 -3.82 10.91
C ASN A 228 -18.55 -4.08 12.31
N PRO A 229 -18.68 -3.06 13.18
CA PRO A 229 -19.31 -3.25 14.48
C PRO A 229 -20.73 -3.81 14.26
N CYS A 230 -21.11 -4.82 15.04
CA CYS A 230 -22.49 -5.27 15.13
C CYS A 230 -23.35 -4.04 15.42
N MET A 231 -24.26 -3.67 14.53
CA MET A 231 -25.29 -2.70 14.88
C MET A 231 -26.07 -3.30 16.05
N SER A 232 -26.04 -2.62 17.19
CA SER A 232 -26.89 -2.98 18.32
C SER A 232 -28.33 -3.08 17.81
N GLN A 233 -28.96 -4.22 18.06
CA GLN A 233 -30.38 -4.45 17.84
C GLN A 233 -31.16 -3.23 18.32
N GLY A 234 -32.02 -2.69 17.44
CA GLY A 234 -32.80 -1.51 17.72
C GLY A 234 -33.56 -1.65 19.03
N ASN A 235 -33.54 -0.59 19.84
CA ASN A 235 -34.48 -0.44 20.95
C ASN A 235 -35.90 -0.53 20.38
N HIS A 236 -36.56 -1.65 20.62
CA HIS A 236 -38.01 -1.69 20.66
C HIS A 236 -38.43 -1.08 21.99
N ASP A 237 -38.57 0.25 22.02
CA ASP A 237 -39.25 0.94 23.11
C ASP A 237 -40.73 1.04 22.71
N GLY A 238 -41.58 0.35 23.49
CA GLY A 238 -43.04 0.44 23.44
C GLY A 238 -43.59 1.59 24.26
#